data_AF-Q2HTL1-F1
#
_entry.id   AF-Q2HTL1-F1
#
_cell.length_a   1.000
_cell.length_b   1.000
_cell.length_c   1.000
_cell.angle_alpha   90.00
_cell.angle_beta   90.00
_cell.angle_gamma   90.00
#
_symmetry.space_group_name_H-M   'P 1'
#
loop_
_entity.id
_entity.type
_entity.pdbx_description
1 polymer ?
#
loop_
_entity_poly.entity_id
_entity_poly.type
_entity_poly.pdbx_seq_one_letter_code
_entity_poly.pdbx_strand_id
1 'polypeptide(L)' 'MNAQTMYNHAPRQSNTQGVLQWKKPSLGRYKSNVDASFSHALGRVGIGMCIQDEHGRFVMAKTKW' A
#
# COMPACT_ATOMS: atom_id res chain seq x y z
N MET A 1 -1.27 -0.74 -20.80
CA MET A 1 -0.23 -1.24 -19.86
C MET A 1 -0.75 -1.04 -18.45
N ASN A 2 -0.81 -2.08 -17.62
CA ASN A 2 -1.34 -2.00 -16.25
C ASN A 2 -0.19 -1.85 -15.21
N ALA A 3 -0.51 -1.42 -14.00
CA ALA A 3 0.50 -1.20 -12.94
C ALA A 3 1.30 -2.46 -12.58
N GLN A 4 0.72 -3.65 -12.78
CA GLN A 4 1.43 -4.93 -12.66
C GLN A 4 2.50 -5.13 -13.74
N THR A 5 2.26 -4.65 -14.97
CA THR A 5 3.24 -4.72 -16.06
C THR A 5 4.47 -3.87 -15.75
N MET A 6 4.30 -2.72 -15.09
CA MET A 6 5.41 -1.85 -14.66
C MET A 6 6.24 -2.47 -13.53
N TYR A 7 5.61 -3.18 -12.58
CA TYR A 7 6.32 -3.86 -11.48
C TYR A 7 7.17 -5.04 -11.98
N ASN A 8 6.67 -5.78 -12.97
CA ASN A 8 7.34 -6.98 -13.48
C ASN A 8 8.61 -6.69 -14.32
N HIS A 9 8.82 -5.46 -14.78
CA HIS A 9 9.99 -5.06 -15.58
C HIS A 9 11.02 -4.24 -14.77
N ALA A 10 10.83 -4.08 -13.46
CA ALA A 10 11.86 -3.48 -12.64
C ALA A 10 13.10 -4.40 -12.65
N PRO A 11 14.30 -3.94 -13.05
CA PRO A 11 15.49 -4.74 -12.95
C PRO A 11 15.66 -5.15 -11.49
N ARG A 12 15.84 -6.46 -11.26
CA ARG A 12 16.08 -7.03 -9.94
C ARG A 12 17.39 -6.45 -9.41
N GLN A 13 17.31 -5.34 -8.69
CA GLN A 13 18.47 -4.71 -8.07
C GLN A 13 18.99 -5.64 -6.97
N SER A 14 19.97 -6.46 -7.30
CA SER A 14 20.88 -7.05 -6.34
C SER A 14 21.78 -5.93 -5.81
N ASN A 15 21.28 -5.18 -4.83
CA ASN A 15 22.11 -4.33 -4.02
C ASN A 15 21.60 -4.45 -2.59
N THR A 16 22.50 -4.55 -1.62
CA THR A 16 22.26 -4.72 -0.18
C THR A 16 21.47 -3.55 0.41
N GLN A 17 20.21 -3.40 0.01
CA GLN A 17 19.24 -2.55 0.66
C GLN A 17 18.79 -3.34 1.88
N GLY A 18 19.22 -2.91 3.08
CA GLY A 18 18.78 -3.49 4.34
C GLY A 18 17.27 -3.71 4.26
N VAL A 19 16.85 -4.97 4.36
CA VAL A 19 15.49 -5.34 4.00
C VAL A 19 14.55 -4.46 4.83
N LEU A 20 13.80 -3.58 4.17
CA LEU A 20 12.78 -2.76 4.81
C LEU A 20 11.63 -3.68 5.21
N GLN A 21 11.86 -4.42 6.28
CA GLN A 21 10.89 -5.32 6.88
C GLN A 21 9.87 -4.48 7.62
N TRP A 22 8.61 -4.78 7.39
CA TRP A 22 7.54 -4.18 8.17
C TRP A 22 7.73 -4.51 9.65
N LYS A 23 7.73 -3.49 10.50
CA LYS A 23 7.74 -3.64 11.96
C LYS A 23 6.43 -3.14 12.52
N LYS A 24 5.93 -3.85 13.53
CA LYS A 24 4.77 -3.42 14.31
C LYS A 24 5.02 -2.00 14.87
N PRO A 25 4.04 -1.08 14.78
CA PRO A 25 4.18 0.24 15.39
C PRO A 25 4.42 0.16 16.89
N SER A 26 5.14 1.13 17.45
CA SER A 26 5.21 1.32 18.90
C SER A 26 3.85 1.73 19.46
N LEU A 27 3.64 1.57 20.76
CA LEU A 27 2.47 2.07 21.48
C LEU A 27 2.19 3.55 21.11
N GLY A 28 0.92 3.88 20.88
CA GLY A 28 0.47 5.21 20.46
C GLY A 28 0.75 5.58 19.00
N ARG A 29 1.21 4.64 18.15
CA ARG A 29 1.40 4.85 16.71
C ARG A 29 0.47 3.99 15.88
N TYR A 30 0.03 4.56 14.76
CA TYR A 30 -0.84 3.89 13.81
C TYR A 30 -0.08 3.33 12.61
N LYS A 31 -0.57 2.21 12.06
CA LYS A 31 -0.25 1.72 10.73
C LYS A 31 -1.27 2.29 9.74
N SER A 32 -0.80 2.80 8.61
CA SER A 32 -1.66 3.11 7.46
C SER A 32 -1.30 2.22 6.28
N ASN A 33 -2.31 1.62 5.64
CA ASN A 33 -2.17 1.01 4.32
C ASN A 33 -2.86 1.92 3.31
N VAL A 34 -2.21 2.17 2.18
CA VAL A 34 -2.78 2.94 1.06
C VAL A 34 -2.67 2.09 -0.19
N ASP A 35 -3.75 2.02 -0.96
CA ASP A 35 -3.83 1.28 -2.22
C ASP A 35 -4.52 2.11 -3.30
N ALA A 36 -4.30 1.72 -4.55
CA ALA A 36 -4.97 2.29 -5.70
C ALA A 36 -5.42 1.18 -6.65
N SER A 37 -6.59 1.37 -7.25
CA SER A 37 -7.18 0.49 -8.25
C SER A 37 -7.47 1.28 -9.52
N PHE A 38 -7.25 0.67 -10.68
CA PHE A 38 -7.45 1.33 -11.97
C PHE A 38 -8.47 0.54 -12.77
N SER A 39 -9.60 1.17 -13.10
CA SER A 39 -10.63 0.55 -13.92
C SER A 39 -10.63 1.17 -15.32
N HIS A 40 -10.14 0.40 -16.29
CA HIS A 40 -10.17 0.82 -17.69
C HIS A 40 -11.60 0.90 -18.22
N ALA A 41 -12.48 -0.03 -17.83
CA ALA A 41 -13.88 -0.05 -18.26
C ALA A 41 -14.67 1.18 -17.78
N LEU A 42 -14.32 1.72 -16.60
CA LEU A 42 -14.99 2.90 -16.04
C LEU A 42 -14.21 4.20 -16.29
N GLY A 43 -12.98 4.12 -16.81
CA GLY A 43 -12.08 5.27 -16.94
C GLY A 43 -11.78 5.95 -15.59
N ARG A 44 -11.70 5.19 -14.49
CA ARG A 44 -11.58 5.73 -13.12
C ARG A 44 -10.44 5.11 -12.33
N VAL A 45 -10.01 5.82 -11.28
CA VAL A 45 -8.97 5.39 -10.35
C VAL A 45 -9.51 5.42 -8.93
N GLY A 46 -9.71 4.24 -8.34
CA GLY A 46 -10.05 4.15 -6.93
C GLY A 46 -8.81 4.34 -6.05
N ILE A 47 -8.90 5.13 -4.99
CA ILE A 47 -7.88 5.24 -3.94
C ILE A 47 -8.49 4.77 -2.62
N GLY A 48 -7.81 3.85 -1.95
CA GLY A 48 -8.17 3.31 -0.64
C GLY A 48 -7.10 3.65 0.40
N MET A 49 -7.54 3.94 1.63
CA MET A 49 -6.66 3.96 2.79
C MET A 49 -7.32 3.31 4.00
N CYS A 50 -6.54 2.63 4.83
CA CYS A 50 -6.99 2.14 6.13
C CYS A 50 -5.96 2.44 7.23
N ILE A 51 -6.46 2.74 8.43
CA ILE A 51 -5.69 3.02 9.62
C ILE A 51 -5.96 1.91 10.64
N GLN A 52 -4.88 1.38 11.21
CA GLN A 52 -4.90 0.41 12.29
C GLN A 52 -4.06 0.93 13.45
N ASP A 53 -4.47 0.65 14.68
CA ASP A 53 -3.70 0.98 15.88
C ASP A 53 -2.45 0.10 16.03
N GLU A 54 -1.65 0.32 17.07
CA GLU A 54 -0.45 -0.47 17.35
C GLU A 54 -0.76 -1.95 17.58
N HIS A 55 -1.99 -2.32 17.96
CA HIS A 55 -2.42 -3.71 18.14
C HIS A 55 -2.92 -4.35 16.84
N GLY A 56 -2.95 -3.60 15.74
CA GLY A 56 -3.50 -4.04 14.46
C GLY A 56 -5.03 -4.00 14.42
N ARG A 57 -5.67 -3.28 15.36
CA ARG A 57 -7.13 -3.12 15.36
C ARG A 57 -7.51 -2.04 14.37
N PHE A 58 -8.60 -2.27 13.65
CA PHE A 58 -9.15 -1.29 12.74
C PHE A 58 -9.56 -0.01 13.48
N VAL A 59 -9.17 1.13 12.93
CA VAL A 59 -9.55 2.46 13.43
C VAL A 59 -10.49 3.14 12.44
N MET A 60 -10.05 3.28 11.19
CA MET A 60 -10.82 3.95 10.14
C MET A 60 -10.34 3.53 8.75
N ALA A 61 -11.23 3.59 7.75
CA ALA A 61 -10.85 3.52 6.35
C ALA A 61 -11.59 4.59 5.53
N LYS A 62 -11.01 4.94 4.39
CA LYS A 62 -11.61 5.86 3.42
C LYS A 62 -11.31 5.38 2.02
N THR A 63 -12.32 5.42 1.16
CA THR A 63 -12.18 5.16 -0.27
C THR A 63 -12.70 6.36 -1.08
N LYS A 64 -12.08 6.60 -2.24
CA LYS A 64 -12.53 7.57 -3.24
C LYS A 64 -12.35 6.98 -4.63
N TRP A 65 -13.20 7.42 -5.56
CA TRP A 65 -13.14 7.11 -6.98
C TRP A 65 -12.42 8.21 -7.76
#